data_AF-A0A8J6VFH4-F1
#
_entry.id   AF-A0A8J6VFH4-F1
#
_cell.length_a   1.000
_cell.length_b   1.000
_cell.length_c   1.000
_cell.angle_alpha   90.00
_cell.angle_beta   90.00
_cell.angle_gamma   90.00
#
_symmetry.space_group_name_H-M   'P 1'
#
loop_
_entity.id
_entity.type
_entity.pdbx_description
1 polymer ?
#
loop_
_entity_poly.entity_id
_entity_poly.type
_entity_poly.pdbx_seq_one_letter_code
_entity_poly.pdbx_strand_id
1 'polypeptide(L)'
;MVTSVEFNQSTKSTFDIRNYVERLTPTKEKGRYICPVCEGNNFTVNSKSGAYSCWSGCESKDIREAVSPSKSRQEGKYTSRKTAKPKRKPKPAPLPAIINLVKLTAPATDRPQRKAQLDRNHGDVNVIVYKYSDTQWVTRTEWADPKQPKGYNKTFRQ
;
A
#
# COMPACT_ATOMS: atom_id res chain seq x y z
N MET A 1 7.74 13.16 -51.80
CA MET A 1 8.06 11.95 -51.01
C MET A 1 8.08 12.37 -49.55
N VAL A 2 6.96 12.17 -48.84
CA VAL A 2 6.79 12.62 -47.46
C VAL A 2 7.25 11.48 -46.56
N THR A 3 8.44 11.62 -45.98
CA THR A 3 9.00 10.67 -45.03
C THR A 3 8.22 10.77 -43.73
N SER A 4 7.46 9.72 -43.42
CA SER A 4 6.79 9.54 -42.13
C SER A 4 7.86 9.27 -41.08
N VAL A 5 7.96 10.14 -40.07
CA VAL A 5 8.86 9.95 -38.93
C VAL A 5 8.15 9.07 -37.91
N GLU A 6 8.62 7.84 -37.78
CA GLU A 6 8.10 6.82 -36.86
C GLU A 6 8.43 7.20 -35.41
N PHE A 7 7.40 7.50 -34.61
CA PHE A 7 7.53 7.74 -33.18
C PHE A 7 7.82 6.43 -32.44
N ASN A 8 9.07 6.21 -32.05
CA ASN A 8 9.45 5.13 -31.12
C ASN A 8 8.99 5.47 -29.70
N GLN A 9 7.77 5.08 -29.34
CA GLN A 9 7.29 5.16 -27.96
C GLN A 9 7.75 3.92 -27.18
N SER A 10 8.82 4.07 -26.39
CA SER A 10 9.30 3.02 -25.49
C SER A 10 8.31 2.80 -24.34
N THR A 11 7.80 1.58 -24.21
CA THR A 11 6.79 1.13 -23.25
C THR A 11 7.36 0.95 -21.84
N LYS A 12 7.83 2.02 -21.21
CA LYS A 12 8.12 2.03 -19.77
C LYS A 12 7.07 2.88 -19.05
N SER A 13 6.45 2.30 -18.04
CA SER A 13 5.42 2.92 -17.19
C SER A 13 5.93 4.07 -16.31
N THR A 14 7.21 4.42 -16.42
CA THR A 14 7.88 5.51 -15.71
C THR A 14 8.39 6.56 -16.70
N PHE A 15 8.23 7.85 -16.35
CA PHE A 15 8.70 8.97 -17.18
C PHE A 15 10.23 8.90 -17.36
N ASP A 16 10.68 8.71 -18.60
CA ASP A 16 12.09 8.78 -18.99
C ASP A 16 12.28 9.93 -19.98
N ILE A 17 13.16 10.88 -19.65
CA ILE A 17 13.41 12.07 -20.46
C ILE A 17 14.06 11.74 -21.81
N ARG A 18 14.70 10.57 -21.93
CA ARG A 18 15.35 10.12 -23.18
C ARG A 18 14.38 10.02 -24.35
N ASN A 19 13.13 9.66 -24.07
CA ASN A 19 12.06 9.56 -25.08
C ASN A 19 11.65 10.92 -25.66
N TYR A 20 12.11 12.02 -25.06
CA TYR A 20 11.76 13.38 -25.46
C TYR A 20 12.99 14.20 -25.89
N VAL A 21 14.15 13.58 -26.05
CA VAL A 21 15.39 14.25 -26.45
C VAL A 21 15.26 14.89 -27.84
N GLU A 22 14.48 14.30 -28.73
CA GLU A 22 14.21 14.87 -30.07
C GLU A 22 13.37 16.16 -30.03
N ARG A 23 12.63 16.41 -28.94
CA ARG A 23 11.85 17.64 -28.75
C ARG A 23 12.68 18.77 -28.13
N LEU A 24 13.85 18.46 -27.59
CA LEU A 24 14.75 19.43 -26.99
C LEU A 24 15.67 19.98 -28.07
N THR A 25 15.80 21.30 -28.15
CA THR A 25 16.77 21.92 -29.05
C THR A 25 18.19 21.74 -28.47
N PRO A 26 19.09 21.01 -29.16
CA PRO A 26 20.45 20.84 -28.70
C PRO A 26 21.21 22.16 -28.81
N THR A 27 22.03 22.48 -27.81
CA THR A 27 22.99 23.58 -27.89
C THR A 27 24.23 23.11 -28.65
N LYS A 28 25.14 24.05 -28.99
CA LYS A 28 26.44 23.76 -29.64
C LYS A 28 27.33 22.78 -28.87
N GLU A 29 27.03 22.49 -27.60
CA GLU A 29 27.81 21.59 -26.73
C GLU A 29 27.12 20.23 -26.55
N LYS A 30 27.91 19.15 -26.66
CA LYS A 30 27.41 17.77 -26.52
C LYS A 30 26.81 17.53 -25.14
N GLY A 31 25.55 17.09 -25.09
CA GLY A 31 24.84 16.74 -23.85
C GLY A 31 24.21 17.93 -23.11
N ARG A 32 24.27 19.14 -23.69
CA ARG A 32 23.53 20.31 -23.22
C ARG A 32 22.41 20.66 -24.18
N TYR A 33 21.25 20.95 -23.62
CA TYR A 33 20.10 21.42 -24.38
C TYR A 33 19.62 22.75 -23.82
N ILE A 34 18.76 23.40 -24.58
CA ILE A 34 18.03 24.57 -24.12
C ILE A 34 16.89 24.09 -23.22
N CYS A 35 16.80 24.65 -22.01
CA CYS A 35 15.72 24.35 -21.10
C CYS A 35 14.39 24.93 -21.64
N PRO A 36 13.32 24.13 -21.74
CA PRO A 36 12.04 24.62 -22.25
C PRO A 36 11.30 25.55 -21.27
N VAL A 37 11.77 25.71 -20.03
CA VAL A 37 11.13 26.54 -18.99
C VAL A 37 11.79 27.92 -18.87
N CYS A 38 13.12 27.99 -18.98
CA CYS A 38 13.88 29.23 -18.77
C CYS A 38 14.71 29.66 -19.98
N GLU A 39 14.59 28.95 -21.11
CA GLU A 39 15.35 29.20 -22.35
C GLU A 39 16.88 29.22 -22.16
N GLY A 40 17.35 28.71 -21.02
CA GLY A 40 18.75 28.70 -20.65
C GLY A 40 19.51 27.54 -21.30
N ASN A 41 20.76 27.78 -21.67
CA ASN A 41 21.64 26.78 -22.30
C ASN A 41 22.24 25.74 -21.32
N ASN A 42 21.77 25.73 -20.07
CA ASN A 42 22.36 24.95 -18.98
C ASN A 42 21.48 23.75 -18.58
N PHE A 43 20.85 23.09 -19.56
CA PHE A 43 20.11 21.85 -19.33
C PHE A 43 20.98 20.63 -19.62
N THR A 44 21.31 19.85 -18.60
CA THR A 44 22.14 18.64 -18.74
C THR A 44 21.26 17.41 -18.65
N VAL A 45 21.34 16.54 -19.65
CA VAL A 45 20.67 15.23 -19.67
C VAL A 45 21.72 14.14 -19.72
N ASN A 46 21.68 13.22 -18.75
CA ASN A 46 22.58 12.08 -18.75
C ASN A 46 21.98 10.91 -19.54
N SER A 47 22.54 10.64 -20.73
CA SER A 47 22.08 9.58 -21.62
C SER A 47 22.20 8.16 -21.04
N LYS A 48 22.96 7.95 -19.95
CA LYS A 48 23.15 6.63 -19.32
C LYS A 48 22.16 6.36 -18.18
N SER A 49 21.80 7.37 -17.39
CA SER A 49 20.90 7.22 -16.24
C SER A 49 19.49 7.80 -16.45
N GLY A 50 19.29 8.72 -17.41
CA GLY A 50 18.02 9.42 -17.59
C GLY A 50 17.78 10.51 -16.55
N ALA A 51 18.75 10.76 -15.67
CA ALA A 51 18.75 11.90 -14.77
C ALA A 51 19.00 13.19 -15.57
N TYR A 52 18.27 14.24 -15.24
CA TYR A 52 18.39 15.55 -15.85
C TYR A 52 18.36 16.63 -14.79
N SER A 53 19.14 17.69 -14.99
CA SER A 53 19.18 18.86 -14.12
C SER A 53 19.35 20.14 -14.92
N CYS A 54 18.68 21.18 -14.45
CA CYS A 54 18.82 22.53 -14.97
C CYS A 54 19.56 23.38 -13.94
N TRP A 55 20.65 24.02 -14.35
CA TRP A 55 21.50 24.79 -13.44
C TRP A 55 21.11 26.27 -13.33
N SER A 56 20.05 26.69 -14.01
CA SER A 56 19.49 28.05 -13.95
C SER A 56 18.30 28.19 -12.99
N GLY A 57 18.08 27.22 -12.10
CA GLY A 57 17.10 27.32 -11.01
C GLY A 57 15.70 26.76 -11.31
N CYS A 58 15.50 26.01 -12.40
CA CYS A 58 14.22 25.36 -12.69
C CYS A 58 14.06 24.05 -11.91
N GLU A 59 12.85 23.79 -11.40
CA GLU A 59 12.53 22.51 -10.79
C GLU A 59 12.39 21.42 -11.86
N SER A 60 12.87 20.20 -11.57
CA SER A 60 12.74 19.05 -12.48
C SER A 60 11.28 18.71 -12.83
N LYS A 61 10.33 19.15 -12.00
CA LYS A 61 8.88 19.00 -12.19
C LYS A 61 8.36 19.88 -13.33
N ASP A 62 8.73 21.15 -13.34
CA ASP A 62 8.31 22.10 -14.38
C ASP A 62 8.87 21.70 -15.74
N ILE A 63 10.13 21.23 -15.75
CA ILE A 63 10.76 20.69 -16.96
C ILE A 63 10.03 19.45 -17.46
N ARG A 64 9.59 18.56 -16.56
CA ARG A 64 8.80 17.38 -16.92
C ARG A 64 7.48 17.78 -17.57
N GLU A 65 6.80 18.77 -17.02
CA GLU A 65 5.52 19.28 -17.51
C GLU A 65 5.65 19.97 -18.87
N ALA A 66 6.72 20.74 -19.08
CA ALA A 66 7.02 21.37 -20.37
C ALA A 66 7.38 20.34 -21.46
N VAL A 67 8.12 19.29 -21.11
CA VAL A 67 8.59 18.27 -22.06
C VAL A 67 7.52 17.22 -22.39
N SER A 68 6.76 16.81 -21.38
CA SER A 68 5.63 15.89 -21.52
C SER A 68 4.45 16.43 -20.74
N PRO A 69 3.64 17.30 -21.37
CA PRO A 69 2.38 17.74 -20.79
C PRO A 69 1.53 16.48 -20.56
N SER A 70 1.37 16.07 -19.30
CA SER A 70 0.55 14.91 -18.96
C SER A 70 -0.89 15.25 -19.31
N LYS A 71 -1.38 14.81 -20.48
CA LYS A 71 -2.73 15.07 -20.98
C LYS A 71 -3.87 14.52 -20.09
N SER A 72 -3.56 13.92 -18.95
CA SER A 72 -4.54 13.39 -17.99
C SER A 72 -4.89 14.35 -16.85
N ARG A 73 -4.19 15.47 -16.70
CA ARG A 73 -4.65 16.53 -15.79
C ARG A 73 -5.46 17.54 -16.58
N GLN A 74 -6.63 17.11 -17.06
CA GLN A 74 -7.73 18.05 -17.14
C GLN A 74 -7.74 18.79 -15.80
N GLU A 75 -7.95 20.10 -15.85
CA GLU A 75 -8.32 20.92 -14.71
C GLU A 75 -9.66 20.42 -14.15
N GLY A 76 -9.68 19.19 -13.65
CA GLY A 76 -10.68 18.73 -12.72
C GLY A 76 -10.51 19.67 -11.57
N LYS A 77 -11.39 20.68 -11.52
CA LYS A 77 -11.55 21.60 -10.39
C LYS A 77 -11.28 20.77 -9.16
N TYR A 78 -10.12 20.97 -8.55
CA TYR A 78 -9.87 20.43 -7.23
C TYR A 78 -10.84 21.21 -6.35
N THR A 79 -12.10 20.78 -6.33
CA THR A 79 -12.93 21.02 -5.17
C THR A 79 -12.08 20.44 -4.07
N SER A 80 -11.47 21.29 -3.25
CA SER A 80 -10.93 20.83 -1.99
C SER A 80 -12.02 19.94 -1.45
N ARG A 81 -11.74 18.63 -1.31
CA ARG A 81 -12.71 17.73 -0.69
C ARG A 81 -12.91 18.36 0.66
N LYS A 82 -14.02 19.10 0.83
CA LYS A 82 -14.44 19.59 2.13
C LYS A 82 -14.40 18.33 2.96
N THR A 83 -13.46 18.26 3.89
CA THR A 83 -13.33 17.13 4.79
C THR A 83 -14.71 16.99 5.39
N ALA A 84 -15.40 15.92 4.98
CA ALA A 84 -16.76 15.70 5.43
C ALA A 84 -16.65 15.67 6.95
N LYS A 85 -17.31 16.62 7.62
CA LYS A 85 -17.33 16.62 9.09
C LYS A 85 -17.79 15.22 9.50
N PRO A 86 -17.07 14.54 10.40
CA PRO A 86 -17.43 13.19 10.79
C PRO A 86 -18.90 13.21 11.21
N LYS A 87 -19.72 12.40 10.54
CA LYS A 87 -21.13 12.26 10.90
C LYS A 87 -21.16 11.92 12.39
N ARG A 88 -21.90 12.71 13.17
CA ARG A 88 -22.09 12.45 14.59
C ARG A 88 -22.60 11.01 14.72
N LYS A 89 -21.94 10.22 15.58
CA LYS A 89 -22.39 8.85 15.87
C LYS A 89 -23.85 8.94 16.32
N PRO A 90 -24.74 8.04 15.85
CA PRO A 90 -26.10 8.00 16.34
C PRO A 90 -26.07 7.86 17.85
N LYS A 91 -27.00 8.54 18.54
CA LYS A 91 -27.15 8.35 19.99
C LYS A 91 -27.46 6.87 20.24
N PRO A 92 -26.85 6.24 21.24
CA PRO A 92 -27.17 4.86 21.59
C PRO A 92 -28.67 4.75 21.85
N ALA A 93 -29.28 3.66 21.40
CA ALA A 93 -30.68 3.38 21.66
C ALA A 93 -30.94 3.44 23.17
N PRO A 94 -32.09 4.00 23.61
CA PRO A 94 -32.45 3.99 25.01
C PRO A 94 -32.50 2.54 25.50
N LEU A 95 -31.69 2.24 26.51
CA LEU A 95 -31.76 0.96 27.21
C LEU A 95 -33.09 0.91 27.96
N PRO A 96 -33.73 -0.27 28.09
CA PRO A 96 -34.93 -0.41 28.91
C PRO A 96 -34.63 0.00 30.35
N ALA A 97 -35.60 0.66 31.00
CA ALA A 97 -35.44 1.20 32.35
C ALA A 97 -35.15 0.13 33.43
N ILE A 98 -35.45 -1.13 33.14
CA ILE A 98 -35.22 -2.27 34.03
C ILE A 98 -34.40 -3.32 33.27
N ILE A 99 -33.15 -3.51 33.69
CA ILE A 99 -32.26 -4.56 33.18
C ILE A 99 -32.02 -5.54 34.33
N ASN A 100 -32.69 -6.69 34.29
CA ASN A 100 -32.43 -7.77 35.25
C ASN A 100 -31.32 -8.66 34.70
N LEU A 101 -30.16 -8.67 35.36
CA LEU A 101 -29.12 -9.64 35.06
C LEU A 101 -29.61 -11.02 35.53
N VAL A 102 -29.94 -11.89 34.58
CA VAL A 102 -30.26 -13.29 34.87
C VAL A 102 -28.97 -14.09 34.86
N LYS A 103 -28.73 -14.86 35.92
CA LYS A 103 -27.71 -15.90 35.94
C LYS A 103 -28.37 -17.20 35.50
N LEU A 104 -27.65 -18.00 34.71
CA LEU A 104 -28.08 -19.36 34.41
C LEU A 104 -28.26 -20.11 35.74
N THR A 105 -29.38 -20.81 35.89
CA THR A 105 -29.69 -21.61 37.08
C THR A 105 -28.74 -22.80 37.21
N ALA A 106 -28.22 -23.30 36.10
CA ALA A 106 -27.23 -24.36 36.03
C ALA A 106 -25.88 -23.83 35.52
N PRO A 107 -24.76 -24.41 35.97
CA PRO A 107 -23.45 -24.10 35.41
C PRO A 107 -23.39 -24.51 33.92
N ALA A 108 -22.77 -23.68 33.09
CA ALA A 108 -22.56 -23.99 31.68
C ALA A 108 -21.67 -25.24 31.53
N THR A 109 -22.25 -26.32 31.00
CA THR A 109 -21.54 -27.58 30.73
C THR A 109 -20.74 -27.52 29.43
N ASP A 110 -21.16 -26.69 28.48
CA ASP A 110 -20.51 -26.50 27.18
C ASP A 110 -19.32 -25.52 27.30
N ARG A 111 -18.36 -25.85 28.16
CA ARG A 111 -17.11 -25.11 28.26
C ARG A 111 -15.96 -26.03 27.83
N PRO A 112 -15.20 -25.68 26.79
CA PRO A 112 -14.09 -26.53 26.35
C PRO A 112 -13.02 -26.60 27.45
N GLN A 113 -12.71 -27.82 27.87
CA GLN A 113 -11.71 -28.06 28.92
C GLN A 113 -10.30 -28.17 28.33
N ARG A 114 -9.32 -27.68 29.09
CA ARG A 114 -7.89 -27.86 28.80
C ARG A 114 -7.47 -29.26 29.21
N LYS A 115 -6.83 -30.00 28.31
CA LYS A 115 -6.26 -31.31 28.59
C LYS A 115 -4.75 -31.26 28.38
N ALA A 116 -3.99 -31.67 29.39
CA ALA A 116 -2.55 -31.85 29.25
C ALA A 116 -2.29 -33.08 28.38
N GLN A 117 -1.45 -32.94 27.38
CA GLN A 117 -1.04 -34.01 26.47
C GLN A 117 0.46 -33.87 26.19
N LEU A 118 1.15 -35.00 26.08
CA LEU A 118 2.54 -35.03 25.65
C LEU A 118 2.60 -34.99 24.13
N ASP A 119 3.22 -33.97 23.57
CA ASP A 119 3.55 -33.87 22.15
C ASP A 119 4.96 -34.36 21.89
N ARG A 120 5.15 -35.16 20.84
CA ARG A 120 6.43 -35.79 20.53
C ARG A 120 7.55 -34.79 20.23
N ASN A 121 7.23 -33.61 19.69
CA ASN A 121 8.22 -32.61 19.27
C ASN A 121 8.35 -31.48 20.30
N HIS A 122 7.33 -31.27 21.13
CA HIS A 122 7.17 -30.06 21.93
C HIS A 122 7.07 -30.33 23.44
N GLY A 123 7.06 -31.59 23.87
CA GLY A 123 6.92 -31.95 25.27
C GLY A 123 5.50 -31.70 25.77
N ASP A 124 5.36 -31.18 26.99
CA ASP A 124 4.05 -30.97 27.60
C ASP A 124 3.28 -29.81 26.95
N VAL A 125 2.11 -30.12 26.40
CA VAL A 125 1.21 -29.15 25.76
C VAL A 125 -0.21 -29.26 26.32
N ASN A 126 -0.94 -28.15 26.25
CA ASN A 126 -2.35 -28.08 26.59
C ASN A 126 -3.19 -28.08 25.30
N VAL A 127 -4.09 -29.05 25.16
CA VAL A 127 -5.00 -29.17 24.03
C VAL A 127 -6.41 -28.74 24.45
N ILE A 128 -7.02 -27.86 23.65
CA ILE A 128 -8.40 -27.38 23.82
C ILE A 128 -9.18 -27.68 22.55
N VAL A 129 -10.29 -28.39 22.68
CA VAL A 129 -11.16 -28.75 21.55
C VAL A 129 -12.46 -27.96 21.63
N TYR A 130 -12.70 -27.11 20.62
CA TYR A 130 -13.94 -26.36 20.46
C TYR A 130 -14.83 -27.12 19.48
N LYS A 131 -15.91 -27.72 19.98
CA LYS A 131 -16.91 -28.39 19.14
C LYS A 131 -17.95 -27.37 18.71
N TYR A 132 -18.19 -27.25 17.40
CA TYR A 132 -19.24 -26.40 16.83
C TYR A 132 -20.43 -27.23 16.34
N SER A 133 -20.17 -28.45 15.88
CA SER A 133 -21.18 -29.45 15.53
C SER A 133 -20.62 -30.87 15.72
N ASP A 134 -21.43 -31.88 15.43
CA ASP A 134 -20.99 -33.29 15.47
C ASP A 134 -19.86 -33.60 14.47
N THR A 135 -19.78 -32.81 13.40
CA THR A 135 -18.79 -32.99 12.32
C THR A 135 -17.73 -31.90 12.26
N GLN A 136 -17.90 -30.81 13.02
CA GLN A 136 -17.00 -29.64 12.97
C GLN A 136 -16.45 -29.33 14.35
N TRP A 137 -15.13 -29.36 14.46
CA TRP A 137 -14.41 -28.93 15.64
C TRP A 137 -13.09 -28.25 15.27
N VAL A 138 -12.62 -27.39 16.17
CA VAL A 138 -11.31 -26.75 16.09
C VAL A 138 -10.48 -27.20 17.28
N THR A 139 -9.31 -27.77 17.00
CA THR A 139 -8.33 -28.10 18.03
C THR A 139 -7.30 -27.00 18.13
N ARG A 140 -7.11 -26.48 19.34
CA ARG A 140 -6.10 -25.47 19.66
C ARG A 140 -5.09 -26.07 20.63
N THR A 141 -3.83 -26.11 20.22
CA THR A 141 -2.71 -26.50 21.08
C THR A 141 -2.03 -25.24 21.62
N GLU A 142 -1.84 -25.19 22.93
CA GLU A 142 -1.11 -24.16 23.66
C GLU A 142 0.05 -24.81 24.41
N TRP A 143 1.11 -24.07 24.70
CA TRP A 143 2.20 -24.56 25.55
C TRP A 143 1.69 -24.84 26.96
N ALA A 144 2.25 -25.83 27.65
CA ALA A 144 2.01 -26.01 29.07
C ALA A 144 2.61 -24.85 29.88
N ASP A 145 3.79 -24.38 29.46
CA ASP A 145 4.48 -23.27 30.09
C ASP A 145 3.85 -21.91 29.79
N PRO A 146 3.42 -21.14 30.81
CA PRO A 146 2.81 -19.82 30.60
C PRO A 146 3.82 -18.74 30.16
N LYS A 147 5.12 -19.03 30.26
CA LYS A 147 6.19 -18.11 29.81
C LYS A 147 6.39 -18.14 28.29
N GLN A 148 5.92 -19.19 27.62
CA GLN A 148 6.03 -19.30 26.17
C GLN A 148 4.94 -18.46 25.49
N PRO A 149 5.24 -17.84 24.33
CA PRO A 149 4.25 -17.04 23.61
C PRO A 149 3.05 -17.90 23.20
N LYS A 150 1.85 -17.29 23.19
CA LYS A 150 0.61 -18.03 22.95
C LYS A 150 0.56 -18.58 21.52
N GLY A 151 0.68 -19.91 21.39
CA GLY A 151 0.53 -20.65 20.13
C GLY A 151 1.85 -21.07 19.51
N TYR A 152 1.75 -21.97 18.52
CA TYR A 152 2.90 -22.45 17.75
C TYR A 152 3.41 -21.37 16.78
N ASN A 153 4.72 -21.32 16.54
CA ASN A 153 5.30 -20.54 15.44
C ASN A 153 4.73 -21.07 14.12
N LYS A 154 3.75 -20.37 13.56
CA LYS A 154 3.16 -20.71 12.26
C LYS A 154 4.21 -20.51 11.17
N THR A 155 4.99 -21.55 10.88
CA THR A 155 5.82 -21.59 9.69
C THR A 155 4.90 -21.87 8.51
N PHE A 156 4.56 -20.82 7.75
CA PHE A 156 3.92 -20.99 6.45
C PHE A 156 4.98 -21.56 5.50
N ARG A 157 4.81 -22.80 5.05
CA ARG A 157 5.49 -23.32 3.87
C ARG A 157 4.50 -23.25 2.71
N GLN A 158 4.84 -22.46 1.69
CA GLN A 158 4.12 -22.41 0.42
C GLN A 158 4.68 -23.47 -0.53
#